data_AF-A0A1E5JPY8-F1
#
_entry.id   AF-A0A1E5JPY8-F1
#
_cell.length_a   1.000
_cell.length_b   1.000
_cell.length_c   1.000
_cell.angle_alpha   90.00
_cell.angle_beta   90.00
_cell.angle_gamma   90.00
#
_symmetry.space_group_name_H-M   'P 1'
#
loop_
_entity.id
_entity.type
_entity.pdbx_description
1 polymer ?
#
loop_
_entity_poly.entity_id
_entity_poly.type
_entity_poly.pdbx_seq_one_letter_code
_entity_poly.pdbx_strand_id
1 'polypeptide(L)'
;MHDHQHEIVVLKPTAVFLSFLASQLPEAKLPDLRLLQIDNTAYVLQKQNSDDATLDEIEKHFSTMFRHEICRWLGDKARNEIETNFLDFLCCFKFELHNHIVLMEPSIETSHQLLFIKPRVALLNWIKKTMEDQDNLDGVIEKIELSHLEENATALVKNFSNLTEIKPYIKENYISIFAEAMSRMSGQPDQWPLIDSLQTFSQYFAIEIHTQLIHLSN
;
A
#
# COMPACT_ATOMS: atom_id res chain seq x y z
N MET A 1 10.68 -2.45 14.43
CA MET A 1 11.75 -1.49 14.08
C MET A 1 11.25 -0.74 12.86
N HIS A 2 11.19 0.59 12.89
CA HIS A 2 10.72 1.34 11.71
C HIS A 2 11.79 1.35 10.64
N ASP A 3 11.35 1.18 9.40
CA ASP A 3 12.20 1.38 8.24
C ASP A 3 11.95 2.79 7.70
N HIS A 4 12.99 3.61 7.74
CA HIS A 4 12.97 4.99 7.25
C HIS A 4 13.74 5.16 5.95
N GLN A 5 14.39 4.11 5.47
CA GLN A 5 15.22 4.13 4.26
C GLN A 5 14.41 3.75 3.03
N HIS A 6 13.29 3.05 3.22
CA HIS A 6 12.47 2.56 2.12
C HIS A 6 11.09 3.23 2.05
N GLU A 7 10.53 3.16 0.85
CA GLU A 7 9.12 3.42 0.56
C GLU A 7 8.53 2.24 -0.21
N ILE A 8 7.23 2.02 -0.05
CA ILE A 8 6.49 0.96 -0.75
C ILE A 8 5.54 1.61 -1.74
N VAL A 9 5.66 1.20 -3.00
CA VAL A 9 4.78 1.59 -4.09
C VAL A 9 3.87 0.44 -4.45
N VAL A 10 2.56 0.61 -4.28
CA VAL A 10 1.57 -0.38 -4.71
C VAL A 10 1.07 0.00 -6.08
N LEU A 11 1.21 -0.92 -7.04
CA LEU A 11 0.62 -0.76 -8.37
C LEU A 11 -0.78 -1.33 -8.38
N LYS A 12 -1.78 -0.48 -8.56
CA LYS A 12 -3.19 -0.89 -8.74
C LYS A 12 -3.53 -0.90 -10.24
N PRO A 13 -3.75 -2.08 -10.85
CA PRO A 13 -4.11 -2.17 -12.26
C PRO A 13 -5.38 -1.36 -12.59
N THR A 14 -5.35 -0.63 -13.70
CA THR A 14 -6.53 0.10 -14.22
C THR A 14 -7.19 -0.65 -15.36
N ALA A 15 -8.33 -0.13 -15.84
CA ALA A 15 -8.97 -0.64 -17.06
C ALA A 15 -8.06 -0.51 -18.30
N VAL A 16 -7.11 0.45 -18.28
CA VAL A 16 -6.11 0.61 -19.34
C VAL A 16 -5.16 -0.57 -19.34
N PHE A 17 -4.67 -1.01 -18.18
CA PHE A 17 -3.84 -2.21 -18.08
C PHE A 17 -4.57 -3.46 -18.55
N LEU A 18 -5.84 -3.64 -18.19
CA LEU A 18 -6.64 -4.77 -18.69
C LEU A 18 -6.77 -4.72 -20.22
N SER A 19 -7.02 -3.54 -20.79
CA SER A 19 -7.10 -3.35 -22.25
C SER A 19 -5.75 -3.61 -22.92
N PHE A 20 -4.66 -3.22 -22.27
CA PHE A 20 -3.30 -3.51 -22.69
C PHE A 20 -3.03 -5.01 -22.69
N LEU A 21 -3.36 -5.75 -21.62
CA LEU A 21 -3.22 -7.21 -21.59
C LEU A 21 -4.04 -7.88 -22.70
N ALA A 22 -5.24 -7.37 -22.98
CA ALA A 22 -6.13 -7.90 -24.02
C ALA A 22 -5.55 -7.70 -25.43
N SER A 23 -4.83 -6.58 -25.67
CA SER A 23 -4.16 -6.36 -26.95
C SER A 23 -2.94 -7.28 -27.13
N GLN A 24 -2.26 -7.63 -26.04
CA GLN A 24 -1.10 -8.53 -26.08
C GLN A 24 -1.49 -9.99 -26.33
N LEU A 25 -2.65 -10.43 -25.84
CA LEU A 25 -3.17 -11.79 -26.04
C LEU A 25 -4.68 -11.77 -26.32
N PRO A 26 -5.10 -11.50 -27.57
CA PRO A 26 -6.52 -11.44 -27.94
C PRO A 26 -7.30 -12.74 -27.68
N GLU A 27 -6.60 -13.89 -27.60
CA GLU A 27 -7.19 -15.20 -27.38
C GLU A 27 -7.13 -15.68 -25.93
N ALA A 28 -6.46 -14.94 -25.03
CA ALA A 28 -6.34 -15.31 -23.63
C ALA A 28 -7.61 -14.99 -22.85
N LYS A 29 -8.03 -15.91 -21.97
CA LYS A 29 -9.07 -15.64 -20.97
C LYS A 29 -8.48 -14.78 -19.85
N LEU A 30 -8.56 -13.47 -20.01
CA LEU A 30 -8.14 -12.53 -18.97
C LEU A 30 -9.16 -12.48 -17.83
N PRO A 31 -8.70 -12.30 -16.58
CA PRO A 31 -9.59 -12.08 -15.45
C PRO A 31 -10.31 -10.73 -15.56
N ASP A 32 -11.42 -10.57 -14.81
CA ASP A 32 -12.04 -9.25 -14.69
C ASP A 32 -11.13 -8.28 -13.91
N LEU A 33 -11.38 -6.97 -14.06
CA LEU A 33 -10.57 -5.93 -13.40
C LEU A 33 -10.55 -6.06 -11.87
N ARG A 34 -11.63 -6.57 -11.26
CA ARG A 34 -11.69 -6.71 -9.79
C ARG A 34 -10.70 -7.76 -9.33
N LEU A 35 -10.63 -8.89 -10.03
CA LEU A 35 -9.65 -9.95 -9.76
C LEU A 35 -8.21 -9.45 -9.92
N LEU A 36 -7.93 -8.61 -10.91
CA LEU A 36 -6.61 -7.97 -11.06
C LEU A 36 -6.24 -7.09 -9.85
N GLN A 37 -7.24 -6.56 -9.13
CA GLN A 37 -7.05 -5.63 -8.03
C GLN A 37 -7.09 -6.27 -6.63
N ILE A 38 -7.34 -7.59 -6.51
CA ILE A 38 -7.50 -8.27 -5.20
C ILE A 38 -6.18 -8.37 -4.41
N ASP A 39 -5.06 -8.58 -5.09
CA ASP A 39 -3.74 -8.73 -4.48
C ASP A 39 -2.74 -7.92 -5.32
N ASN A 40 -2.72 -6.61 -5.11
CA ASN A 40 -1.86 -5.73 -5.89
C ASN A 40 -0.39 -5.95 -5.52
N THR A 41 0.50 -5.84 -6.49
CA THR A 41 1.94 -5.97 -6.21
C THR A 41 2.45 -4.70 -5.52
N ALA A 42 3.21 -4.90 -4.45
CA ALA A 42 3.89 -3.86 -3.71
C ALA A 42 5.39 -3.94 -4.01
N TYR A 43 5.98 -2.81 -4.38
CA TYR A 43 7.39 -2.69 -4.72
C TYR A 43 8.11 -1.86 -3.68
N VAL A 44 9.25 -2.35 -3.19
CA VAL A 44 10.12 -1.61 -2.28
C VAL A 44 11.09 -0.77 -3.09
N LEU A 45 11.12 0.52 -2.82
CA LEU A 45 12.05 1.49 -3.38
C LEU A 45 12.84 2.19 -2.26
N GLN A 46 13.97 2.79 -2.62
CA GLN A 46 14.66 3.70 -1.72
C GLN A 46 13.83 4.97 -1.56
N LYS A 47 13.55 5.35 -0.31
CA LYS A 47 12.78 6.54 0.02
C LYS A 47 13.51 7.78 -0.50
N GLN A 48 12.81 8.59 -1.27
CA GLN A 48 13.32 9.85 -1.76
C GLN A 48 12.84 11.04 -0.92
N ASN A 49 13.48 12.19 -1.13
CA ASN A 49 13.20 13.42 -0.39
C ASN A 49 12.11 14.29 -1.04
N SER A 50 11.61 13.90 -2.22
CA SER A 50 10.54 14.60 -2.95
C SER A 50 9.80 13.63 -3.88
N ASP A 51 8.54 13.96 -4.19
CA ASP A 51 7.71 13.19 -5.11
C ASP A 51 8.33 13.09 -6.51
N ASP A 52 8.95 14.16 -7.01
CA ASP A 52 9.67 14.16 -8.29
C ASP A 52 10.83 13.15 -8.28
N ALA A 53 11.59 13.08 -7.18
CA ALA A 53 12.69 12.12 -7.06
C ALA A 53 12.17 10.68 -6.93
N THR A 54 11.05 10.47 -6.24
CA THR A 54 10.35 9.17 -6.20
C THR A 54 9.88 8.78 -7.60
N LEU A 55 9.35 9.72 -8.39
CA LEU A 55 8.95 9.46 -9.78
C LEU A 55 10.14 9.10 -10.66
N ASP A 56 11.27 9.80 -10.54
CA ASP A 56 12.52 9.47 -11.22
C ASP A 56 13.01 8.06 -10.85
N GLU A 57 12.87 7.65 -9.58
CA GLU A 57 13.21 6.30 -9.13
C GLU A 57 12.27 5.25 -9.73
N ILE A 58 10.97 5.51 -9.78
CA ILE A 58 10.00 4.65 -10.46
C ILE A 58 10.35 4.54 -11.94
N GLU A 59 10.74 5.63 -12.61
CA GLU A 59 11.14 5.61 -14.02
C GLU A 59 12.37 4.74 -14.26
N LYS A 60 13.34 4.68 -13.34
CA LYS A 60 14.49 3.75 -13.50
C LYS A 60 14.05 2.28 -13.52
N HIS A 61 13.01 1.94 -12.77
CA HIS A 61 12.56 0.56 -12.56
C HIS A 61 11.30 0.18 -13.35
N PHE A 62 10.65 1.12 -14.06
CA PHE A 62 9.31 0.89 -14.63
C PHE A 62 9.28 -0.32 -15.57
N SER A 63 10.33 -0.53 -16.36
CA SER A 63 10.39 -1.65 -17.31
C SER A 63 10.35 -3.00 -16.59
N THR A 64 11.08 -3.13 -15.48
CA THR A 64 11.08 -4.32 -14.61
C THR A 64 9.73 -4.53 -13.95
N MET A 65 9.16 -3.46 -13.35
CA MET A 65 7.84 -3.51 -12.70
C MET A 65 6.74 -3.90 -13.69
N PHE A 66 6.69 -3.24 -14.84
CA PHE A 66 5.66 -3.46 -15.84
C PHE A 66 5.76 -4.88 -16.43
N ARG A 67 6.98 -5.35 -16.70
CA ARG A 67 7.21 -6.72 -17.15
C ARG A 67 6.77 -7.74 -16.11
N HIS A 68 7.07 -7.50 -14.83
CA HIS A 68 6.60 -8.36 -13.75
C HIS A 68 5.07 -8.46 -13.75
N GLU A 69 4.36 -7.32 -13.78
CA GLU A 69 2.89 -7.31 -13.81
C GLU A 69 2.32 -8.06 -15.01
N ILE A 70 2.93 -7.93 -16.19
CA ILE A 70 2.47 -8.61 -17.39
C ILE A 70 2.71 -10.13 -17.27
N CYS A 71 3.91 -10.54 -16.85
CA CYS A 71 4.25 -11.96 -16.65
C CYS A 71 3.38 -12.61 -15.58
N ARG A 72 3.00 -11.87 -14.54
CA ARG A 72 2.12 -12.37 -13.47
C ARG A 72 0.78 -12.87 -14.01
N TRP A 73 0.21 -12.19 -15.00
CA TRP A 73 -1.11 -12.52 -15.54
C TRP A 73 -1.06 -13.37 -16.81
N LEU A 74 -0.03 -13.18 -17.64
CA LEU A 74 0.09 -13.87 -18.93
C LEU A 74 1.07 -15.07 -18.89
N GLY A 75 1.78 -15.23 -17.78
CA GLY A 75 2.85 -16.21 -17.59
C GLY A 75 4.17 -15.83 -18.27
N ASP A 76 5.23 -16.60 -17.98
CA ASP A 76 6.60 -16.37 -18.47
C ASP A 76 6.75 -16.40 -20.00
N LYS A 77 5.70 -16.84 -20.71
CA LYS A 77 5.65 -16.93 -22.17
C LYS A 77 5.06 -15.68 -22.82
N ALA A 78 4.76 -14.63 -22.06
CA ALA A 78 4.50 -13.30 -22.60
C ALA A 78 5.78 -12.80 -23.32
N ARG A 79 5.91 -13.20 -24.58
CA ARG A 79 7.14 -13.14 -25.39
C ARG A 79 7.22 -11.92 -26.30
N ASN A 80 6.27 -10.99 -26.19
CA ASN A 80 6.32 -9.80 -27.04
C ASN A 80 7.50 -8.93 -26.60
N GLU A 81 8.22 -8.35 -27.56
CA GLU A 81 9.00 -7.14 -27.34
C GLU A 81 7.99 -6.06 -27.00
N ILE A 82 7.64 -5.97 -25.73
CA ILE A 82 6.72 -4.94 -25.28
C ILE A 82 7.53 -3.66 -25.26
N GLU A 83 7.37 -2.85 -26.30
CA GLU A 83 7.81 -1.46 -26.29
C GLU A 83 7.01 -0.71 -25.23
N THR A 84 7.51 -0.75 -24.00
CA THR A 84 6.94 0.00 -22.88
C THR A 84 7.66 1.33 -22.82
N ASN A 85 6.92 2.43 -23.01
CA ASN A 85 7.38 3.74 -22.55
C ASN A 85 6.80 4.02 -21.16
N PHE A 86 7.41 4.97 -20.45
CA PHE A 86 7.02 5.28 -19.08
C PHE A 86 5.60 5.84 -18.98
N LEU A 87 5.11 6.56 -19.99
CA LEU A 87 3.75 7.11 -20.00
C LEU A 87 2.68 6.02 -20.06
N ASP A 88 2.88 4.98 -20.86
CA ASP A 88 1.97 3.83 -20.92
C ASP A 88 1.90 3.11 -19.57
N PHE A 89 3.05 2.97 -18.90
CA PHE A 89 3.13 2.43 -17.55
C PHE A 89 2.31 3.29 -16.56
N LEU A 90 2.50 4.61 -16.57
CA LEU A 90 1.73 5.53 -15.72
C LEU A 90 0.21 5.47 -15.99
N CYS A 91 -0.21 5.21 -17.23
CA CYS A 91 -1.62 5.06 -17.58
C CYS A 91 -2.21 3.70 -17.12
N CYS A 92 -1.37 2.67 -17.10
CA CYS A 92 -1.78 1.31 -16.73
C CYS A 92 -2.05 1.15 -15.23
N PHE A 93 -1.43 1.96 -14.38
CA PHE A 93 -1.48 1.77 -12.93
C PHE A 93 -1.86 3.05 -12.19
N LYS A 94 -2.69 2.90 -11.15
CA LYS A 94 -2.76 3.88 -10.06
C LYS A 94 -1.69 3.52 -9.04
N PHE A 95 -0.92 4.50 -8.60
CA PHE A 95 0.14 4.34 -7.61
C PHE A 95 -0.41 4.68 -6.22
N GLU A 96 -0.08 3.87 -5.23
CA GLU A 96 -0.22 4.23 -3.81
C GLU A 96 1.16 4.16 -3.16
N LEU A 97 1.55 5.25 -2.50
CA LEU A 97 2.86 5.40 -1.88
C LEU A 97 2.73 5.29 -0.36
N HIS A 98 3.56 4.44 0.23
CA HIS A 98 3.56 4.16 1.66
C HIS A 98 4.97 4.28 2.23
N ASN A 99 5.17 5.20 3.16
CA ASN A 99 6.48 5.46 3.76
C ASN A 99 6.55 5.16 5.26
N HIS A 100 5.41 4.77 5.87
CA HIS A 100 5.38 4.31 7.25
C HIS A 100 5.46 2.79 7.29
N ILE A 101 6.70 2.29 7.33
CA ILE A 101 6.99 0.85 7.25
C ILE A 101 7.42 0.35 8.63
N VAL A 102 6.68 -0.64 9.12
CA VAL A 102 6.94 -1.34 10.37
C VAL A 102 7.47 -2.73 10.01
N LEU A 103 8.78 -2.91 10.18
CA LEU A 103 9.45 -4.15 9.85
C LEU A 103 9.41 -5.13 11.04
N MET A 104 8.78 -6.29 10.81
CA MET A 104 8.71 -7.42 11.74
C MET A 104 9.68 -8.55 11.38
N GLU A 105 10.31 -8.45 10.21
CA GLU A 105 11.35 -9.36 9.74
C GLU A 105 12.75 -8.77 9.98
N PRO A 106 13.84 -9.54 9.85
CA PRO A 106 15.20 -9.01 10.02
C PRO A 106 15.57 -7.94 8.99
N SER A 107 15.03 -8.05 7.78
CA SER A 107 15.34 -7.16 6.66
C SER A 107 14.16 -7.09 5.68
N ILE A 108 14.00 -5.96 4.98
CA ILE A 108 12.93 -5.78 4.00
C ILE A 108 13.20 -6.57 2.71
N GLU A 109 14.47 -6.80 2.38
CA GLU A 109 14.94 -7.48 1.16
C GLU A 109 14.62 -8.98 1.17
N THR A 110 14.46 -9.57 2.35
CA THR A 110 14.07 -10.98 2.53
C THR A 110 12.56 -11.15 2.74
N SER A 111 11.83 -10.04 2.73
CA SER A 111 10.38 -10.02 2.94
C SER A 111 9.63 -10.15 1.61
N HIS A 112 8.51 -10.87 1.64
CA HIS A 112 7.70 -11.15 0.45
C HIS A 112 6.21 -10.88 0.68
N GLN A 113 5.81 -10.51 1.90
CA GLN A 113 4.43 -10.19 2.24
C GLN A 113 4.37 -8.96 3.14
N LEU A 114 3.25 -8.23 3.05
CA LEU A 114 2.93 -7.19 4.02
C LEU A 114 1.42 -7.06 4.23
N LEU A 115 1.08 -6.37 5.31
CA LEU A 115 -0.29 -5.96 5.63
C LEU A 115 -0.35 -4.44 5.65
N PHE A 116 -1.27 -3.84 4.91
CA PHE A 116 -1.58 -2.42 5.09
C PHE A 116 -2.68 -2.26 6.12
N ILE A 117 -2.40 -1.42 7.11
CA ILE A 117 -3.35 -1.00 8.14
C ILE A 117 -3.95 0.34 7.69
N LYS A 118 -5.04 0.27 6.92
CA LYS A 118 -5.65 1.44 6.29
C LYS A 118 -6.68 2.08 7.23
N PRO A 119 -6.58 3.40 7.51
CA PRO A 119 -7.60 4.07 8.29
C PRO A 119 -8.94 4.04 7.53
N ARG A 120 -10.02 3.76 8.25
CA ARG A 120 -11.39 3.84 7.73
C ARG A 120 -11.94 5.24 7.96
N VAL A 121 -12.99 5.57 7.23
CA VAL A 121 -13.76 6.82 7.37
C VAL A 121 -14.16 7.10 8.83
N ALA A 122 -14.47 6.08 9.62
CA ALA A 122 -14.80 6.26 11.05
C ALA A 122 -13.62 6.86 11.85
N LEU A 123 -12.38 6.46 11.55
CA LEU A 123 -11.20 7.02 12.18
C LEU A 123 -10.92 8.42 11.69
N LEU A 124 -11.00 8.65 10.38
CA LEU A 124 -10.79 9.97 9.79
C LEU A 124 -11.78 11.00 10.36
N ASN A 125 -13.06 10.61 10.51
CA ASN A 125 -14.08 11.44 11.15
C ASN A 125 -13.78 11.69 12.63
N TRP A 126 -13.24 10.68 13.33
CA TRP A 126 -12.83 10.84 14.72
C TRP A 126 -11.68 11.84 14.85
N ILE A 127 -10.62 11.69 14.03
CA ILE A 127 -9.48 12.61 13.99
C ILE A 127 -9.98 14.03 13.72
N LYS A 128 -10.81 14.21 12.68
CA LYS A 128 -11.37 15.51 12.31
C LYS A 128 -12.13 16.15 13.46
N LYS A 129 -12.98 15.39 14.14
CA LYS A 129 -13.73 15.90 15.30
C LYS A 129 -12.81 16.31 16.45
N THR A 130 -11.78 15.51 16.73
CA THR A 130 -10.81 15.82 17.79
C THR A 130 -9.98 17.05 17.47
N MET A 131 -9.68 17.33 16.20
CA MET A 131 -9.01 18.55 15.77
C MET A 131 -9.95 19.76 15.80
N GLU A 132 -11.19 19.62 15.33
CA GLU A 132 -12.23 20.66 15.37
C GLU A 132 -12.58 21.08 16.81
N ASP A 133 -12.57 20.14 17.77
CA ASP A 133 -12.79 20.41 19.19
C ASP A 133 -11.58 21.08 19.86
N GLN A 134 -10.40 21.12 19.20
CA GLN A 134 -9.15 21.67 19.75
C GLN A 134 -8.83 23.10 19.29
N ASP A 135 -9.30 23.58 18.13
CA ASP A 135 -8.93 24.91 17.64
C ASP A 135 -10.08 25.76 17.07
N ASN A 136 -10.27 26.90 17.74
CA ASN A 136 -10.98 28.10 17.30
C ASN A 136 -10.15 28.87 16.23
N LEU A 137 -9.46 28.18 15.31
CA LEU A 137 -8.54 28.78 14.33
C LEU A 137 -8.73 28.20 12.91
N ASP A 138 -9.31 29.06 12.06
CA ASP A 138 -8.96 29.29 10.66
C ASP A 138 -8.75 28.08 9.72
N GLY A 139 -9.86 27.65 9.12
CA GLY A 139 -10.07 27.68 7.67
C GLY A 139 -8.94 27.16 6.75
N VAL A 140 -9.26 26.04 6.08
CA VAL A 140 -8.66 25.55 4.81
C VAL A 140 -7.48 24.56 4.92
N ILE A 141 -6.90 24.30 6.10
CA ILE A 141 -5.69 23.42 6.21
C ILE A 141 -6.00 21.89 6.28
N GLU A 142 -7.16 21.43 6.73
CA GLU A 142 -7.32 20.01 7.13
C GLU A 142 -7.74 18.98 6.06
N LYS A 143 -8.23 19.39 4.88
CA LYS A 143 -8.68 18.40 3.88
C LYS A 143 -7.53 17.67 3.19
N ILE A 144 -6.36 18.31 3.12
CA ILE A 144 -5.18 17.80 2.42
C ILE A 144 -4.49 16.76 3.32
N GLU A 145 -4.44 16.96 4.65
CA GLU A 145 -3.80 16.01 5.57
C GLU A 145 -4.55 14.67 5.67
N LEU A 146 -5.90 14.68 5.72
CA LEU A 146 -6.68 13.44 5.90
C LEU A 146 -6.66 12.52 4.67
N SER A 147 -6.66 13.07 3.45
CA SER A 147 -6.49 12.26 2.23
C SER A 147 -5.10 11.62 2.18
N HIS A 148 -4.06 12.33 2.61
CA HIS A 148 -2.72 11.76 2.73
C HIS A 148 -2.61 10.69 3.82
N LEU A 149 -3.42 10.76 4.88
CA LEU A 149 -3.51 9.69 5.89
C LEU A 149 -4.17 8.41 5.34
N GLU A 150 -5.18 8.54 4.48
CA GLU A 150 -5.83 7.41 3.81
C GLU A 150 -4.92 6.76 2.76
N GLU A 151 -4.19 7.59 2.00
CA GLU A 151 -3.31 7.13 0.93
C GLU A 151 -2.00 6.51 1.46
N ASN A 152 -1.42 7.06 2.53
CA ASN A 152 -0.18 6.57 3.13
C ASN A 152 -0.46 5.78 4.41
N ALA A 153 -0.99 4.57 4.22
CA ALA A 153 -1.26 3.61 5.29
C ALA A 153 0.01 3.05 5.95
N THR A 154 -0.12 2.56 7.19
CA THR A 154 0.97 1.84 7.87
C THR A 154 1.17 0.47 7.22
N ALA A 155 2.38 0.23 6.72
CA ALA A 155 2.80 -1.03 6.10
C ALA A 155 3.48 -1.93 7.15
N LEU A 156 2.83 -3.02 7.53
CA LEU A 156 3.41 -4.02 8.41
C LEU A 156 4.05 -5.13 7.58
N VAL A 157 5.38 -5.15 7.50
CA VAL A 157 6.13 -6.13 6.74
C VAL A 157 6.37 -7.36 7.61
N LYS A 158 5.71 -8.46 7.24
CA LYS A 158 5.77 -9.73 7.96
C LYS A 158 5.54 -10.88 7.00
N ASN A 159 6.41 -11.88 7.06
CA ASN A 159 6.26 -13.11 6.30
C ASN A 159 5.37 -14.10 7.09
N PHE A 160 4.29 -14.55 6.47
CA PHE A 160 3.43 -15.59 7.00
C PHE A 160 3.67 -16.89 6.23
N SER A 161 3.74 -18.02 6.94
CA SER A 161 3.87 -19.32 6.31
C SER A 161 2.59 -19.71 5.58
N ASN A 162 1.45 -19.21 6.06
CA ASN A 162 0.14 -19.40 5.46
C ASN A 162 -0.78 -18.18 5.72
N LEU A 163 -1.61 -17.81 4.73
CA LEU A 163 -2.62 -16.76 4.88
C LEU A 163 -3.60 -16.99 6.04
N THR A 164 -3.81 -18.25 6.45
CA THR A 164 -4.65 -18.57 7.61
C THR A 164 -4.08 -18.06 8.94
N GLU A 165 -2.78 -17.77 9.01
CA GLU A 165 -2.10 -17.26 10.22
C GLU A 165 -2.31 -15.75 10.43
N ILE A 166 -2.67 -15.02 9.38
CA ILE A 166 -2.85 -13.56 9.42
C ILE A 166 -3.94 -13.19 10.42
N LYS A 167 -5.11 -13.84 10.36
CA LYS A 167 -6.24 -13.50 11.23
C LYS A 167 -5.94 -13.76 12.72
N PRO A 168 -5.40 -14.93 13.13
CA PRO A 168 -4.90 -15.14 14.48
C PRO A 168 -3.88 -14.08 14.91
N TYR A 169 -2.89 -13.79 14.07
CA TYR A 169 -1.87 -12.80 14.36
C TYR A 169 -2.46 -11.41 14.66
N ILE A 170 -3.39 -10.94 13.82
CA ILE A 170 -4.08 -9.67 14.05
C ILE A 170 -4.87 -9.69 15.35
N LYS A 171 -5.56 -10.80 15.65
CA LYS A 171 -6.33 -10.93 16.90
C LYS A 171 -5.46 -10.86 18.15
N GLU A 172 -4.22 -11.33 18.07
CA GLU A 172 -3.27 -11.28 19.18
C GLU A 172 -2.57 -9.92 19.30
N ASN A 173 -2.46 -9.17 18.20
CA ASN A 173 -1.62 -7.97 18.12
C ASN A 173 -2.37 -6.66 17.83
N TYR A 174 -3.71 -6.67 17.73
CA TYR A 174 -4.48 -5.48 17.32
C TYR A 174 -4.22 -4.23 18.17
N ILE A 175 -3.92 -4.38 19.47
CA ILE A 175 -3.60 -3.26 20.36
C ILE A 175 -2.27 -2.61 19.94
N SER A 176 -1.23 -3.42 19.74
CA SER A 176 0.09 -2.94 19.32
C SER A 176 0.02 -2.34 17.90
N ILE A 177 -0.69 -3.00 17.00
CA ILE A 177 -0.90 -2.51 15.61
C ILE A 177 -1.65 -1.17 15.62
N PHE A 178 -2.68 -1.05 16.45
CA PHE A 178 -3.42 0.20 16.63
C PHE A 178 -2.52 1.31 17.14
N ALA A 179 -1.77 1.07 18.20
CA ALA A 179 -0.88 2.07 18.79
C ALA A 179 0.17 2.55 17.78
N GLU A 180 0.72 1.62 17.00
CA GLU A 180 1.68 1.93 15.95
C GLU A 180 1.06 2.74 14.81
N ALA A 181 -0.15 2.40 14.36
CA ALA A 181 -0.82 3.18 13.33
C ALA A 181 -1.24 4.58 13.83
N MET A 182 -1.68 4.69 15.09
CA MET A 182 -2.12 5.94 15.70
C MET A 182 -0.97 6.88 16.05
N SER A 183 0.21 6.37 16.42
CA SER A 183 1.38 7.19 16.76
C SER A 183 1.76 8.17 15.65
N ARG A 184 1.53 7.78 14.40
CA ARG A 184 1.70 8.61 13.21
C ARG A 184 0.62 9.69 13.07
N MET A 185 -0.62 9.37 13.44
CA MET A 185 -1.80 10.21 13.17
C MET A 185 -2.11 11.18 14.30
N SER A 186 -1.72 10.86 15.53
CA SER A 186 -1.98 11.70 16.71
C SER A 186 -0.90 11.50 17.77
N GLY A 187 -0.28 12.59 18.20
CA GLY A 187 0.78 12.58 19.22
C GLY A 187 0.28 12.50 20.67
N GLN A 188 -1.03 12.32 20.92
CA GLN A 188 -1.62 12.31 22.26
C GLN A 188 -2.31 10.96 22.55
N PRO A 189 -1.58 9.94 23.03
CA PRO A 189 -2.12 8.61 23.29
C PRO A 189 -3.34 8.58 24.22
N ASP A 190 -3.38 9.47 25.21
CA ASP A 190 -4.48 9.58 26.18
C ASP A 190 -5.81 10.00 25.55
N GLN A 191 -5.77 10.57 24.34
CA GLN A 191 -6.95 10.98 23.60
C GLN A 191 -7.39 9.96 22.57
N TRP A 192 -6.57 8.94 22.25
CA TRP A 192 -6.91 7.97 21.23
C TRP A 192 -8.21 7.22 21.56
N PRO A 193 -8.97 6.76 20.54
CA PRO A 193 -10.15 5.97 20.79
C PRO A 193 -9.78 4.69 21.55
N LEU A 194 -10.61 4.33 22.54
CA LEU A 194 -10.40 3.12 23.32
C LEU A 194 -10.63 1.89 22.44
N ILE A 195 -9.59 1.07 22.25
CA ILE A 195 -9.67 -0.21 21.54
C ILE A 195 -9.51 -1.36 22.52
N ASP A 196 -10.65 -1.90 22.96
CA ASP A 196 -10.72 -3.04 23.88
C ASP A 196 -10.93 -4.38 23.17
N SER A 197 -11.27 -4.35 21.87
CA SER A 197 -11.58 -5.54 21.09
C SER A 197 -11.16 -5.42 19.62
N LEU A 198 -10.97 -6.58 18.97
CA LEU A 198 -10.73 -6.65 17.53
C LEU A 198 -11.89 -6.06 16.70
N GLN A 199 -13.12 -6.10 17.24
CA GLN A 199 -14.27 -5.51 16.57
C GLN A 199 -14.14 -3.98 16.52
N THR A 200 -13.80 -3.36 17.65
CA THR A 200 -13.54 -1.91 17.73
C THR A 200 -12.37 -1.51 16.83
N PHE A 201 -11.28 -2.29 16.85
CA PHE A 201 -10.17 -2.10 15.90
C PHE A 201 -10.64 -2.08 14.45
N SER A 202 -11.47 -3.06 14.06
CA SER A 202 -11.96 -3.22 12.68
C SER A 202 -12.93 -2.13 12.24
N GLN A 203 -13.50 -1.35 13.17
CA GLN A 203 -14.30 -0.16 12.85
C GLN A 203 -13.42 0.99 12.37
N TYR A 204 -12.22 1.12 12.94
CA TYR A 204 -11.28 2.20 12.64
C TYR A 204 -10.27 1.84 11.55
N PHE A 205 -9.92 0.57 11.40
CA PHE A 205 -8.92 0.13 10.44
C PHE A 205 -9.43 -0.99 9.54
N ALA A 206 -9.01 -0.96 8.29
CA ALA A 206 -9.08 -2.08 7.36
C ALA A 206 -7.68 -2.71 7.24
N ILE A 207 -7.64 -4.02 7.01
CA ILE A 207 -6.40 -4.74 6.74
C ILE A 207 -6.45 -5.20 5.29
N GLU A 208 -5.53 -4.70 4.47
CA GLU A 208 -5.28 -5.20 3.12
C GLU A 208 -4.05 -6.11 3.16
N ILE A 209 -4.17 -7.29 2.56
CA ILE A 209 -3.12 -8.30 2.54
C ILE A 209 -2.46 -8.23 1.16
N HIS A 210 -1.15 -8.08 1.12
CA HIS A 210 -0.37 -8.14 -0.11
C HIS A 210 0.60 -9.30 -0.02
N THR A 211 0.45 -10.25 -0.95
CA THR A 211 1.30 -11.46 -0.99
C THR A 211 2.51 -11.31 -1.91
N GLN A 212 2.60 -10.18 -2.60
CA GLN A 212 3.62 -9.86 -3.58
C GLN A 212 4.36 -8.59 -3.14
N LEU A 213 5.29 -8.73 -2.19
CA LEU A 213 6.28 -7.69 -1.90
C LEU A 213 7.55 -7.97 -2.70
N ILE A 214 7.91 -7.05 -3.59
CA ILE A 214 9.05 -7.20 -4.49
C ILE A 214 10.06 -6.12 -4.16
N HIS A 215 11.28 -6.55 -3.84
CA HIS A 215 12.39 -5.65 -3.69
C HIS A 215 13.02 -5.36 -5.06
N LEU A 216 13.03 -4.09 -5.46
CA LEU A 216 13.72 -3.65 -6.67
C LEU A 216 15.18 -3.39 -6.28
N SER A 217 16.00 -4.44 -6.36
CA SER A 217 17.46 -4.30 -6.22
C SER A 217 18.04 -3.63 -7.48
N ASN A 218 18.91 -2.65 -7.26
CA ASN A 218 19.80 -2.09 -8.28
C ASN A 218 20.79 -3.12 -8.82
#